data_AF-A0A218P4W5-F1
#
_entry.id   AF-A0A218P4W5-F1
#
_cell.length_a   1.000
_cell.length_b   1.000
_cell.length_c   1.000
_cell.angle_alpha   90.00
_cell.angle_beta   90.00
_cell.angle_gamma   90.00
#
_symmetry.space_group_name_H-M   'P 1'
#
loop_
_entity.id
_entity.type
_entity.pdbx_description
1 polymer ?
#
loop_
_entity_poly.entity_id
_entity_poly.type
_entity_poly.pdbx_seq_one_letter_code
_entity_poly.pdbx_strand_id
1 'polypeptide(L)'
;MIVKEILASVDVIPDPYVKSVTYAKIGERLAKARDSNYRTAFLMALETANEIDDPVKMFRALLSVGYSLGRAGLKSSKKIYQGVLEDSRILPPPQRDKIMKTAASYMLTLGEIGEAITYALEIDNSKLRNEVLLEIIRANTRMIGKGQLKAAYRIRKSKLALEYIEEEPYRSRALLELIKAYITLGSYENGISLLRTIGSREWAKQAFKEVSFYLKEKEVLGHYIDSLETIAGEFIQKFGKEFTEELALAFALSGEGVSAVELIRKLENSDEVFVKIALELLERDHDVLPAFIAALDEGEAELVGRVVMNRILERPELGDWEVIKAIGKSTPSEEIWAKIARYYVLVGELEGAMKIGSTLRDSRLRSIVMADVAHHLVKDGDVERAIDAALEVRDPRFSSILVSEILIKALEQELPRRVKQWNGSRH
;
A
#
# COMPACT_ATOMS: atom_id res chain seq x y z
N MET A 1 -8.77 -48.36 30.33
CA MET A 1 -7.44 -48.96 30.50
C MET A 1 -6.39 -48.09 29.81
N ILE A 2 -6.48 -47.91 28.49
CA ILE A 2 -5.54 -47.12 27.67
C ILE A 2 -5.33 -45.67 28.18
N VAL A 3 -6.38 -44.92 28.53
CA VAL A 3 -6.22 -43.53 29.01
C VAL A 3 -5.39 -43.45 30.31
N LYS A 4 -5.54 -44.42 31.21
CA LYS A 4 -4.77 -44.47 32.46
C LYS A 4 -3.29 -44.80 32.18
N GLU A 5 -3.03 -45.70 31.24
CA GLU A 5 -1.66 -46.03 30.80
C GLU A 5 -0.98 -44.84 30.10
N ILE A 6 -1.71 -44.10 29.27
CA ILE A 6 -1.21 -42.87 28.64
C ILE A 6 -0.82 -41.85 29.71
N LEU A 7 -1.68 -41.62 30.71
CA LEU A 7 -1.37 -40.70 31.80
C LEU A 7 -0.14 -41.18 32.58
N ALA A 8 -0.07 -42.45 32.96
CA ALA A 8 1.10 -43.01 33.65
C ALA A 8 2.40 -42.90 32.83
N SER A 9 2.31 -42.96 31.50
CA SER A 9 3.48 -42.83 30.62
C SER A 9 4.08 -41.42 30.62
N VAL A 10 3.31 -40.38 30.99
CA VAL A 10 3.79 -39.00 31.09
C VAL A 10 4.77 -38.84 32.26
N ASP A 11 4.70 -39.68 33.29
CA ASP A 11 5.60 -39.62 34.45
C ASP A 11 7.08 -39.83 34.10
N VAL A 12 7.35 -40.50 32.97
CA VAL A 12 8.70 -40.74 32.44
C VAL A 12 9.36 -39.44 31.96
N ILE A 13 8.61 -38.37 31.66
CA ILE A 13 9.16 -37.09 31.20
C ILE A 13 9.99 -36.45 32.33
N PRO A 14 11.31 -36.21 32.18
CA PRO A 14 12.12 -35.69 33.28
C PRO A 14 11.86 -34.23 33.60
N ASP A 15 11.61 -33.40 32.58
CA ASP A 15 11.38 -31.97 32.75
C ASP A 15 9.95 -31.72 33.30
N PRO A 16 9.80 -31.18 34.52
CA PRO A 16 8.50 -30.99 35.15
C PRO A 16 7.62 -29.96 34.42
N TYR A 17 8.21 -28.96 33.75
CA TYR A 17 7.45 -28.02 32.92
C TYR A 17 6.85 -28.76 31.71
N VAL A 18 7.66 -29.54 31.00
CA VAL A 18 7.19 -30.32 29.83
C VAL A 18 6.15 -31.37 30.26
N LYS A 19 6.37 -32.01 31.42
CA LYS A 19 5.45 -32.98 32.01
C LYS A 19 4.08 -32.35 32.30
N SER A 20 4.05 -31.24 33.05
CA SER A 20 2.82 -30.51 33.38
C SER A 20 2.05 -30.08 32.12
N VAL A 21 2.74 -29.49 31.14
CA VAL A 21 2.12 -29.05 29.87
C VAL A 21 1.56 -30.24 29.09
N THR A 22 2.23 -31.40 29.14
CA THR A 22 1.77 -32.62 28.47
C THR A 22 0.48 -33.15 29.10
N TYR A 23 0.44 -33.23 30.44
CA TYR A 23 -0.79 -33.57 31.17
C TYR A 23 -1.93 -32.61 30.83
N ALA A 24 -1.68 -31.31 30.76
CA ALA A 24 -2.70 -30.32 30.41
C ALA A 24 -3.26 -30.50 28.99
N LYS A 25 -2.40 -30.77 28.01
CA LYS A 25 -2.83 -31.03 26.62
C LYS A 25 -3.64 -32.32 26.50
N ILE A 26 -3.26 -33.36 27.23
CA ILE A 26 -4.06 -34.60 27.31
C ILE A 26 -5.42 -34.28 27.93
N GLY A 27 -5.45 -33.53 29.04
CA GLY A 27 -6.67 -33.05 29.67
C GLY A 27 -7.58 -32.28 28.71
N GLU A 28 -7.02 -31.38 27.88
CA GLU A 28 -7.78 -30.65 26.85
C GLU A 28 -8.45 -31.62 25.86
N ARG A 29 -7.69 -32.59 25.35
CA ARG A 29 -8.19 -33.58 24.38
C ARG A 29 -9.29 -34.45 24.98
N LEU A 30 -9.08 -34.95 26.21
CA LEU A 30 -10.07 -35.77 26.92
C LEU A 30 -11.34 -34.97 27.22
N ALA A 31 -11.22 -33.71 27.66
CA ALA A 31 -12.37 -32.86 27.94
C ALA A 31 -13.21 -32.61 26.67
N LYS A 32 -12.57 -32.35 25.53
CA LYS A 32 -13.25 -32.20 24.24
C LYS A 32 -13.92 -33.49 23.78
N ALA A 33 -13.33 -34.64 24.09
CA ALA A 33 -13.91 -35.96 23.86
C ALA A 33 -14.99 -36.35 24.89
N ARG A 34 -15.28 -35.50 25.88
CA ARG A 34 -16.20 -35.76 27.00
C ARG A 34 -15.82 -36.99 27.84
N ASP A 35 -14.54 -37.35 27.87
CA ASP A 35 -14.02 -38.45 28.69
C ASP A 35 -13.78 -37.96 30.12
N SER A 36 -14.35 -38.63 31.13
CA SER A 36 -14.31 -38.23 32.54
C SER A 36 -12.89 -38.11 33.14
N ASN A 37 -11.90 -38.78 32.55
CA ASN A 37 -10.51 -38.76 33.02
C ASN A 37 -9.81 -37.41 32.76
N TYR A 38 -10.45 -36.48 32.03
CA TYR A 38 -9.90 -35.13 31.83
C TYR A 38 -9.59 -34.42 33.16
N ARG A 39 -10.40 -34.66 34.19
CA ARG A 39 -10.21 -34.07 35.52
C ARG A 39 -8.90 -34.55 36.16
N THR A 40 -8.62 -35.84 36.07
CA THR A 40 -7.38 -36.45 36.56
C THR A 40 -6.18 -35.88 35.83
N ALA A 41 -6.24 -35.78 34.50
CA ALA A 41 -5.16 -35.20 33.71
C ALA A 41 -4.86 -33.74 34.11
N PHE A 42 -5.89 -32.91 34.32
CA PHE A 42 -5.68 -31.54 34.77
C PHE A 42 -5.21 -31.43 36.23
N LEU A 43 -5.65 -32.33 37.12
CA LEU A 43 -5.15 -32.40 38.49
C LEU A 43 -3.64 -32.66 38.49
N MET A 44 -3.21 -33.72 37.78
CA MET A 44 -1.80 -34.06 37.62
C MET A 44 -1.01 -32.90 37.01
N ALA A 45 -1.56 -32.21 36.01
CA ALA A 45 -0.91 -31.05 35.42
C ALA A 45 -0.66 -29.92 36.43
N LEU A 46 -1.63 -29.64 37.32
CA LEU A 46 -1.50 -28.60 38.36
C LEU A 46 -0.54 -29.01 39.47
N GLU A 47 -0.60 -30.26 39.93
CA GLU A 47 0.31 -30.81 40.93
C GLU A 47 1.76 -30.74 40.42
N THR A 48 2.03 -31.27 39.23
CA THR A 48 3.36 -31.19 38.61
C THR A 48 3.81 -29.75 38.37
N ALA A 49 2.91 -28.82 38.04
CA ALA A 49 3.27 -27.42 37.89
C ALA A 49 3.75 -26.82 39.21
N ASN A 50 3.06 -27.11 40.32
CA ASN A 50 3.37 -26.59 41.66
C ASN A 50 4.64 -27.20 42.28
N GLU A 51 5.14 -28.32 41.76
CA GLU A 51 6.41 -28.93 42.16
C GLU A 51 7.64 -28.28 41.48
N ILE A 52 7.44 -27.33 40.56
CA ILE A 52 8.54 -26.65 39.88
C ILE A 52 9.17 -25.60 40.81
N ASP A 53 10.43 -25.82 41.20
CA ASP A 53 11.17 -24.93 42.11
C ASP A 53 11.36 -23.50 41.57
N ASP A 54 11.60 -23.35 40.25
CA ASP A 54 11.78 -22.04 39.63
C ASP A 54 10.41 -21.33 39.50
N PRO A 55 10.16 -20.22 40.22
CA PRO A 55 8.83 -19.61 40.26
C PRO A 55 8.36 -19.11 38.90
N VAL A 56 9.27 -18.66 38.04
CA VAL A 56 8.93 -18.17 36.70
C VAL A 56 8.45 -19.31 35.81
N LYS A 57 9.16 -20.45 35.83
CA LYS A 57 8.75 -21.67 35.12
C LYS A 57 7.47 -22.25 35.69
N MET A 58 7.31 -22.25 37.02
CA MET A 58 6.08 -22.65 37.71
C MET A 58 4.87 -21.85 37.19
N PHE A 59 4.92 -20.52 37.24
CA PHE A 59 3.81 -19.68 36.74
C PHE A 59 3.56 -19.86 35.24
N ARG A 60 4.60 -20.04 34.43
CA ARG A 60 4.43 -20.35 33.00
C ARG A 60 3.76 -21.71 32.76
N ALA A 61 4.08 -22.72 33.56
CA ALA A 61 3.39 -24.01 33.51
C ALA A 61 1.92 -23.83 33.88
N LEU A 62 1.62 -23.15 34.99
CA LEU A 62 0.26 -22.85 35.42
C LEU A 62 -0.54 -22.09 34.35
N LEU A 63 0.04 -21.07 33.71
CA LEU A 63 -0.61 -20.38 32.58
C LEU A 63 -0.88 -21.32 31.40
N SER A 64 0.02 -22.26 31.11
CA SER A 64 -0.16 -23.25 30.04
C SER A 64 -1.27 -24.27 30.38
N VAL A 65 -1.37 -24.67 31.65
CA VAL A 65 -2.48 -25.49 32.17
C VAL A 65 -3.80 -24.72 32.05
N GLY A 66 -3.81 -23.46 32.51
CA GLY A 66 -4.93 -22.54 32.36
C GLY A 66 -5.38 -22.42 30.90
N TYR A 67 -4.44 -22.18 29.98
CA TYR A 67 -4.73 -22.08 28.55
C TYR A 67 -5.42 -23.35 28.01
N SER A 68 -4.93 -24.53 28.39
CA SER A 68 -5.50 -25.82 27.99
C SER A 68 -6.91 -26.03 28.58
N LEU A 69 -7.14 -25.61 29.84
CA LEU A 69 -8.48 -25.56 30.44
C LEU A 69 -9.42 -24.64 29.67
N GLY A 70 -8.95 -23.44 29.29
CA GLY A 70 -9.72 -22.47 28.52
C GLY A 70 -10.08 -23.00 27.13
N ARG A 71 -9.13 -23.64 26.45
CA ARG A 71 -9.35 -24.30 25.15
C ARG A 71 -10.36 -25.45 25.23
N ALA A 72 -10.49 -26.08 26.40
CA ALA A 72 -11.50 -27.09 26.70
C ALA A 72 -12.87 -26.52 27.11
N GLY A 73 -13.00 -25.18 27.20
CA GLY A 73 -14.24 -24.51 27.60
C GLY A 73 -14.50 -24.53 29.11
N LEU A 74 -13.49 -24.83 29.93
CA LEU A 74 -13.63 -24.96 31.38
C LEU A 74 -13.43 -23.62 32.09
N LYS A 75 -14.44 -23.22 32.88
CA LYS A 75 -14.41 -21.96 33.65
C LYS A 75 -13.28 -21.88 34.68
N SER A 76 -12.75 -23.02 35.12
CA SER A 76 -11.60 -23.10 36.05
C SER A 76 -10.35 -22.42 35.49
N SER A 77 -10.22 -22.28 34.17
CA SER A 77 -9.15 -21.50 33.52
C SER A 77 -9.00 -20.12 34.18
N LYS A 78 -10.08 -19.37 34.38
CA LYS A 78 -10.01 -18.00 34.91
C LYS A 78 -9.40 -17.96 36.32
N LYS A 79 -9.72 -18.95 37.15
CA LYS A 79 -9.16 -19.06 38.51
C LYS A 79 -7.65 -19.27 38.50
N ILE A 80 -7.14 -20.09 37.57
CA ILE A 80 -5.69 -20.31 37.44
C ILE A 80 -4.98 -19.01 37.07
N TYR A 81 -5.49 -18.25 36.10
CA TYR A 81 -4.85 -17.00 35.73
C TYR A 81 -4.97 -15.91 36.81
N GLN A 82 -6.07 -15.88 37.58
CA GLN A 82 -6.21 -15.00 38.74
C GLN A 82 -5.18 -15.35 39.83
N GLY A 83 -5.00 -16.64 40.14
CA GLY A 83 -3.95 -17.09 41.06
C GLY A 83 -2.56 -16.67 40.58
N VAL A 84 -2.22 -16.91 39.31
CA VAL A 84 -0.94 -16.47 38.74
C VAL A 84 -0.77 -14.95 38.83
N LEU A 85 -1.83 -14.16 38.60
CA LEU A 85 -1.77 -12.70 38.70
C LEU A 85 -1.40 -12.23 40.11
N GLU A 86 -2.05 -12.80 41.11
CA GLU A 86 -1.90 -12.45 42.52
C GLU A 86 -0.54 -12.93 43.05
N ASP A 87 -0.23 -14.21 42.84
CA ASP A 87 0.95 -14.86 43.41
C ASP A 87 2.26 -14.38 42.74
N SER A 88 2.23 -14.02 41.46
CA SER A 88 3.42 -13.52 40.76
C SER A 88 3.88 -12.14 41.22
N ARG A 89 3.12 -11.44 42.07
CA ARG A 89 3.53 -10.15 42.67
C ARG A 89 4.78 -10.26 43.55
N ILE A 90 5.14 -11.46 44.00
CA ILE A 90 6.38 -11.70 44.72
C ILE A 90 7.63 -11.56 43.83
N LEU A 91 7.46 -11.62 42.52
CA LEU A 91 8.57 -11.62 41.57
C LEU A 91 9.01 -10.19 41.22
N PRO A 92 10.31 -10.01 40.91
CA PRO A 92 10.80 -8.74 40.35
C PRO A 92 10.07 -8.36 39.05
N PRO A 93 9.86 -7.05 38.79
CA PRO A 93 9.14 -6.57 37.61
C PRO A 93 9.57 -7.20 36.27
N PRO A 94 10.87 -7.34 35.92
CA PRO A 94 11.27 -7.91 34.62
C PRO A 94 10.86 -9.37 34.43
N GLN A 95 10.70 -10.13 35.52
CA GLN A 95 10.23 -11.51 35.49
C GLN A 95 8.70 -11.55 35.42
N ARG A 96 8.03 -10.74 36.23
CA ARG A 96 6.57 -10.59 36.25
C ARG A 96 6.03 -10.14 34.90
N ASP A 97 6.67 -9.17 34.26
CA ASP A 97 6.33 -8.66 32.93
C ASP A 97 6.29 -9.76 31.86
N LYS A 98 7.25 -10.71 31.91
CA LYS A 98 7.28 -11.86 30.99
C LYS A 98 6.12 -12.81 31.23
N ILE A 99 5.70 -12.99 32.48
CA ILE A 99 4.54 -13.82 32.84
C ILE A 99 3.27 -13.13 32.38
N MET A 100 3.11 -11.83 32.65
CA MET A 100 1.96 -11.03 32.23
C MET A 100 1.81 -10.95 30.70
N LYS A 101 2.91 -10.78 29.95
CA LYS A 101 2.91 -10.89 28.48
C LYS A 101 2.42 -12.27 28.01
N THR A 102 2.87 -13.34 28.66
CA THR A 102 2.43 -14.71 28.34
C THR A 102 0.93 -14.89 28.61
N ALA A 103 0.46 -14.41 29.77
CA ALA A 103 -0.95 -14.46 30.15
C ALA A 103 -1.83 -13.70 29.15
N ALA A 104 -1.43 -12.47 28.79
CA ALA A 104 -2.13 -11.65 27.80
C ALA A 104 -2.22 -12.34 26.44
N SER A 105 -1.12 -12.93 25.96
CA SER A 105 -1.09 -13.68 24.69
C SER A 105 -2.02 -14.89 24.68
N TYR A 106 -2.05 -15.66 25.76
CA TYR A 106 -2.96 -16.80 25.87
C TYR A 106 -4.42 -16.36 25.94
N MET A 107 -4.75 -15.31 26.71
CA MET A 107 -6.12 -14.76 26.77
C MET A 107 -6.58 -14.22 25.42
N LEU A 108 -5.69 -13.55 24.69
CA LEU A 108 -5.96 -13.07 23.34
C LEU A 108 -6.29 -14.25 22.40
N THR A 109 -5.53 -15.34 22.48
CA THR A 109 -5.75 -16.57 21.69
C THR A 109 -7.05 -17.28 22.05
N LEU A 110 -7.47 -17.22 23.32
CA LEU A 110 -8.78 -17.70 23.78
C LEU A 110 -9.94 -16.79 23.35
N GLY A 111 -9.66 -15.61 22.80
CA GLY A 111 -10.66 -14.62 22.42
C GLY A 111 -11.19 -13.77 23.59
N GLU A 112 -10.56 -13.89 24.76
CA GLU A 112 -10.88 -13.15 25.98
C GLU A 112 -10.15 -11.79 25.97
N ILE A 113 -10.57 -10.91 25.06
CA ILE A 113 -9.88 -9.63 24.80
C ILE A 113 -9.80 -8.74 26.05
N GLY A 114 -10.86 -8.74 26.87
CA GLY A 114 -10.87 -7.97 28.11
C GLY A 114 -9.79 -8.42 29.10
N GLU A 115 -9.66 -9.73 29.30
CA GLU A 115 -8.65 -10.32 30.18
C GLU A 115 -7.24 -10.05 29.62
N ALA A 116 -7.06 -10.18 28.30
CA ALA A 116 -5.77 -9.88 27.67
C ALA A 116 -5.31 -8.44 27.95
N ILE A 117 -6.22 -7.46 27.89
CA ILE A 117 -5.93 -6.07 28.27
C ILE A 117 -5.57 -5.99 29.74
N THR A 118 -6.34 -6.61 30.64
CA THR A 118 -6.04 -6.64 32.08
C THR A 118 -4.62 -7.13 32.36
N TYR A 119 -4.21 -8.25 31.78
CA TYR A 119 -2.84 -8.75 31.95
C TYR A 119 -1.78 -7.84 31.32
N ALA A 120 -2.08 -7.20 30.18
CA ALA A 120 -1.15 -6.25 29.59
C ALA A 120 -0.91 -5.02 30.49
N LEU A 121 -1.95 -4.54 31.20
CA LEU A 121 -1.84 -3.39 32.11
C LEU A 121 -1.01 -3.68 33.36
N GLU A 122 -0.80 -4.95 33.68
CA GLU A 122 0.03 -5.40 34.80
C GLU A 122 1.53 -5.45 34.45
N ILE A 123 1.91 -5.10 33.20
CA ILE A 123 3.30 -5.01 32.76
C ILE A 123 3.86 -3.64 33.17
N ASP A 124 4.93 -3.65 33.97
CA ASP A 124 5.58 -2.44 34.48
C ASP A 124 6.40 -1.76 33.38
N ASN A 125 7.15 -2.51 32.57
CA ASN A 125 7.90 -1.96 31.44
C ASN A 125 6.95 -1.35 30.39
N SER A 126 6.95 -0.01 30.29
CA SER A 126 6.03 0.74 29.41
C SER A 126 6.14 0.34 27.94
N LYS A 127 7.37 0.16 27.43
CA LYS A 127 7.61 -0.25 26.05
C LYS A 127 7.00 -1.62 25.75
N LEU A 128 7.21 -2.59 26.64
CA LEU A 128 6.64 -3.94 26.51
C LEU A 128 5.12 -3.92 26.64
N ARG A 129 4.57 -3.12 27.57
CA ARG A 129 3.13 -2.92 27.74
C ARG A 129 2.51 -2.38 26.45
N ASN A 130 3.10 -1.34 25.87
CA ASN A 130 2.64 -0.73 24.62
C ASN A 130 2.71 -1.71 23.44
N GLU A 131 3.77 -2.53 23.36
CA GLU A 131 3.89 -3.60 22.36
C GLU A 131 2.75 -4.62 22.49
N VAL A 132 2.49 -5.13 23.70
CA VAL A 132 1.44 -6.13 23.96
C VAL A 132 0.05 -5.55 23.70
N LEU A 133 -0.23 -4.31 24.12
CA LEU A 133 -1.50 -3.64 23.84
C LEU A 133 -1.73 -3.43 22.33
N LEU A 134 -0.68 -3.06 21.59
CA LEU A 134 -0.75 -2.96 20.12
C LEU A 134 -1.04 -4.33 19.48
N GLU A 135 -0.41 -5.41 19.95
CA GLU A 135 -0.71 -6.78 19.49
C GLU A 135 -2.17 -7.17 19.72
N ILE A 136 -2.71 -6.84 20.91
CA ILE A 136 -4.11 -7.07 21.25
C ILE A 136 -5.03 -6.30 20.29
N ILE A 137 -4.78 -5.01 20.05
CA ILE A 137 -5.57 -4.21 19.11
C ILE A 137 -5.54 -4.83 17.72
N ARG A 138 -4.36 -5.15 17.19
CA ARG A 138 -4.17 -5.77 15.87
C ARG A 138 -4.93 -7.08 15.71
N ALA A 139 -4.78 -7.99 16.67
CA ALA A 139 -5.46 -9.27 16.62
C ALA A 139 -6.98 -9.09 16.72
N ASN A 140 -7.43 -8.18 17.58
CA ASN A 140 -8.85 -7.92 17.78
C ASN A 140 -9.50 -7.25 16.56
N THR A 141 -8.84 -6.30 15.90
CA THR A 141 -9.36 -5.62 14.71
C THR A 141 -9.38 -6.55 13.49
N ARG A 142 -8.40 -7.45 13.32
CA ARG A 142 -8.40 -8.47 12.24
C ARG A 142 -9.57 -9.46 12.28
N MET A 143 -10.24 -9.57 13.42
CA MET A 143 -11.44 -10.41 13.56
C MET A 143 -12.73 -9.67 13.18
N ILE A 144 -12.66 -8.35 12.93
CA ILE A 144 -13.76 -7.55 12.40
C ILE A 144 -13.97 -7.93 10.92
N GLY A 145 -15.24 -8.04 10.50
CA GLY A 145 -15.61 -8.56 9.17
C GLY A 145 -15.92 -10.06 9.12
N LYS A 146 -15.43 -10.88 10.07
CA LYS A 146 -15.77 -12.31 10.17
C LYS A 146 -17.10 -12.60 10.90
N GLY A 147 -17.80 -11.57 11.34
CA GLY A 147 -19.12 -11.66 12.00
C GLY A 147 -19.61 -10.31 12.51
N GLN A 148 -20.71 -9.80 11.95
CA GLN A 148 -21.22 -8.44 12.18
C GLN A 148 -21.58 -8.15 13.64
N LEU A 149 -22.19 -9.12 14.34
CA LEU A 149 -22.70 -8.98 15.72
C LEU A 149 -21.64 -8.65 16.78
N LYS A 150 -20.34 -8.81 16.48
CA LYS A 150 -19.25 -8.52 17.43
C LYS A 150 -18.41 -7.30 17.06
N ALA A 151 -18.67 -6.63 15.93
CA ALA A 151 -17.84 -5.52 15.46
C ALA A 151 -17.78 -4.37 16.47
N ALA A 152 -18.93 -3.90 16.96
CA ALA A 152 -19.01 -2.82 17.94
C ALA A 152 -18.29 -3.16 19.26
N TYR A 153 -18.46 -4.40 19.76
CA TYR A 153 -17.75 -4.89 20.95
C TYR A 153 -16.23 -4.85 20.74
N ARG A 154 -15.75 -5.31 19.58
CA ARG A 154 -14.32 -5.34 19.26
C ARG A 154 -13.74 -3.93 19.17
N ILE A 155 -14.41 -3.03 18.45
CA ILE A 155 -14.01 -1.61 18.38
C ILE A 155 -13.92 -1.00 19.78
N ARG A 156 -14.93 -1.21 20.64
CA ARG A 156 -14.91 -0.70 22.02
C ARG A 156 -13.71 -1.21 22.81
N LYS A 157 -13.39 -2.51 22.69
CA LYS A 157 -12.22 -3.09 23.39
C LYS A 157 -10.89 -2.61 22.83
N SER A 158 -10.78 -2.43 21.51
CA SER A 158 -9.57 -1.86 20.90
C SER A 158 -9.37 -0.39 21.29
N LYS A 159 -10.46 0.40 21.40
CA LYS A 159 -10.39 1.77 21.93
C LYS A 159 -9.92 1.80 23.39
N LEU A 160 -10.47 0.93 24.23
CA LEU A 160 -10.03 0.80 25.62
C LEU A 160 -8.53 0.46 25.70
N ALA A 161 -8.05 -0.48 24.89
CA ALA A 161 -6.62 -0.79 24.86
C ALA A 161 -5.76 0.41 24.40
N LEU A 162 -6.24 1.17 23.42
CA LEU A 162 -5.55 2.36 22.90
C LEU A 162 -5.42 3.47 23.95
N GLU A 163 -6.40 3.63 24.86
CA GLU A 163 -6.36 4.63 25.94
C GLU A 163 -5.11 4.48 26.82
N TYR A 164 -4.56 3.27 26.92
CA TYR A 164 -3.36 2.95 27.71
C TYR A 164 -2.06 2.90 26.90
N ILE A 165 -2.10 3.17 25.59
CA ILE A 165 -0.88 3.28 24.77
C ILE A 165 -0.45 4.74 24.70
N GLU A 166 0.60 5.09 25.43
CA GLU A 166 1.04 6.48 25.60
C GLU A 166 2.19 6.86 24.66
N GLU A 167 3.07 5.90 24.32
CA GLU A 167 4.30 6.19 23.59
C GLU A 167 4.15 6.06 22.07
N GLU A 168 4.83 6.95 21.34
CA GLU A 168 5.08 6.78 19.91
C GLU A 168 6.25 5.81 19.67
N PRO A 169 6.23 5.00 18.60
CA PRO A 169 5.24 4.96 17.52
C PRO A 169 4.04 4.03 17.79
N TYR A 170 3.94 3.42 18.97
CA TYR A 170 2.92 2.39 19.26
C TYR A 170 1.50 2.96 19.18
N ARG A 171 1.30 4.18 19.69
CA ARG A 171 0.00 4.86 19.67
C ARG A 171 -0.47 5.10 18.24
N SER A 172 0.37 5.68 17.39
CA SER A 172 0.04 5.91 15.97
C SER A 172 -0.19 4.61 15.20
N ARG A 173 0.58 3.55 15.48
CA ARG A 173 0.35 2.21 14.91
C ARG A 173 -1.01 1.65 15.32
N ALA A 174 -1.38 1.77 16.58
CA ALA A 174 -2.67 1.29 17.08
C ALA A 174 -3.86 2.06 16.49
N LEU A 175 -3.69 3.38 16.32
CA LEU A 175 -4.67 4.23 15.62
C LEU A 175 -4.89 3.77 14.18
N LEU A 176 -3.83 3.47 13.42
CA LEU A 176 -3.95 2.95 12.06
C LEU A 176 -4.79 1.66 11.99
N GLU A 177 -4.61 0.74 12.94
CA GLU A 177 -5.40 -0.50 12.99
C GLU A 177 -6.89 -0.24 13.25
N LEU A 178 -7.21 0.77 14.07
CA LEU A 178 -8.60 1.20 14.30
C LEU A 178 -9.18 1.91 13.09
N ILE A 179 -8.41 2.76 12.41
CA ILE A 179 -8.82 3.45 11.17
C ILE A 179 -9.21 2.42 10.12
N LYS A 180 -8.36 1.42 9.88
CA LYS A 180 -8.64 0.29 8.98
C LYS A 180 -9.93 -0.43 9.33
N ALA A 181 -10.13 -0.71 10.62
CA ALA A 181 -11.32 -1.39 11.09
C ALA A 181 -12.59 -0.59 10.84
N TYR A 182 -12.58 0.72 11.10
CA TYR A 182 -13.72 1.61 10.85
C TYR A 182 -14.06 1.67 9.36
N ILE A 183 -13.05 1.88 8.53
CA ILE A 183 -13.22 1.99 7.07
C ILE A 183 -13.71 0.67 6.47
N THR A 184 -13.22 -0.48 6.96
CA THR A 184 -13.71 -1.81 6.55
C THR A 184 -15.18 -2.03 6.89
N LEU A 185 -15.69 -1.38 7.94
CA LEU A 185 -17.09 -1.42 8.34
C LEU A 185 -17.96 -0.39 7.60
N GLY A 186 -17.41 0.38 6.65
CA GLY A 186 -18.09 1.49 5.98
C GLY A 186 -18.30 2.71 6.87
N SER A 187 -17.70 2.74 8.06
CA SER A 187 -17.75 3.89 8.98
C SER A 187 -16.64 4.88 8.64
N TYR A 188 -16.67 5.42 7.42
CA TYR A 188 -15.60 6.26 6.86
C TYR A 188 -15.31 7.50 7.70
N GLU A 189 -16.35 8.24 8.10
CA GLU A 189 -16.21 9.45 8.94
C GLU A 189 -15.43 9.18 10.24
N ASN A 190 -15.76 8.08 10.92
CA ASN A 190 -15.05 7.68 12.14
C ASN A 190 -13.58 7.34 11.84
N GLY A 191 -13.30 6.63 10.75
CA GLY A 191 -11.93 6.31 10.35
C GLY A 191 -11.12 7.55 9.99
N ILE A 192 -11.69 8.44 9.18
CA ILE A 192 -11.08 9.70 8.75
C ILE A 192 -10.82 10.60 9.96
N SER A 193 -11.77 10.75 10.88
CA SER A 193 -11.59 11.58 12.09
C SER A 193 -10.40 11.13 12.96
N LEU A 194 -10.09 9.83 12.98
CA LEU A 194 -8.99 9.29 13.78
C LEU A 194 -7.62 9.65 13.20
N LEU A 195 -7.51 10.00 11.92
CA LEU A 195 -6.25 10.47 11.31
C LEU A 195 -5.67 11.65 12.11
N ARG A 196 -6.53 12.59 12.52
CA ARG A 196 -6.14 13.80 13.30
C ARG A 196 -5.37 13.48 14.59
N THR A 197 -5.64 12.31 15.16
CA THR A 197 -5.06 11.88 16.43
C THR A 197 -3.68 11.24 16.30
N ILE A 198 -3.23 10.93 15.07
CA ILE A 198 -1.92 10.31 14.83
C ILE A 198 -0.80 11.30 15.17
N GLY A 199 0.09 10.91 16.08
CA GLY A 199 1.18 11.75 16.58
C GLY A 199 2.49 11.61 15.81
N SER A 200 2.70 10.49 15.12
CA SER A 200 3.92 10.24 14.36
C SER A 200 3.76 10.61 12.88
N ARG A 201 4.67 11.44 12.35
CA ARG A 201 4.70 11.86 10.93
C ARG A 201 4.72 10.68 9.97
N GLU A 202 5.57 9.68 10.23
CA GLU A 202 5.70 8.47 9.41
C GLU A 202 4.35 7.72 9.32
N TRP A 203 3.69 7.53 10.46
CA TRP A 203 2.39 6.83 10.51
C TRP A 203 1.24 7.69 10.00
N ALA A 204 1.32 9.02 10.12
CA ALA A 204 0.34 9.93 9.55
C ALA A 204 0.35 9.85 8.02
N LYS A 205 1.54 9.85 7.42
CA LYS A 205 1.73 9.66 5.98
C LYS A 205 1.12 8.34 5.52
N GLN A 206 1.49 7.25 6.20
CA GLN A 206 1.01 5.93 5.85
C GLN A 206 -0.50 5.83 5.99
N ALA A 207 -1.07 6.31 7.11
CA ALA A 207 -2.50 6.26 7.33
C ALA A 207 -3.25 7.11 6.31
N PHE A 208 -2.80 8.33 6.05
CA PHE A 208 -3.43 9.21 5.05
C PHE A 208 -3.48 8.54 3.68
N LYS A 209 -2.33 8.03 3.22
CA LYS A 209 -2.25 7.27 1.96
C LYS A 209 -3.23 6.11 1.94
N GLU A 210 -3.17 5.22 2.94
CA GLU A 210 -4.02 4.03 2.95
C GLU A 210 -5.52 4.36 3.00
N VAL A 211 -5.91 5.43 3.70
CA VAL A 211 -7.29 5.91 3.73
C VAL A 211 -7.72 6.42 2.36
N SER A 212 -6.96 7.31 1.74
CA SER A 212 -7.30 7.89 0.43
C SER A 212 -7.42 6.81 -0.64
N PHE A 213 -6.48 5.87 -0.69
CA PHE A 213 -6.51 4.73 -1.61
C PHE A 213 -7.71 3.82 -1.38
N TYR A 214 -8.03 3.48 -0.12
CA TYR A 214 -9.19 2.64 0.16
C TYR A 214 -10.49 3.31 -0.29
N LEU A 215 -10.64 4.62 -0.04
CA LEU A 215 -11.82 5.37 -0.46
C LEU A 215 -11.93 5.45 -1.99
N LYS A 216 -10.80 5.57 -2.72
CA LYS A 216 -10.73 5.46 -4.18
C LYS A 216 -11.22 4.08 -4.65
N GLU A 217 -10.67 3.00 -4.10
CA GLU A 217 -11.05 1.61 -4.44
C GLU A 217 -12.53 1.29 -4.15
N LYS A 218 -13.14 2.03 -3.22
CA LYS A 218 -14.58 1.92 -2.91
C LYS A 218 -15.45 2.93 -3.65
N GLU A 219 -14.87 3.73 -4.54
CA GLU A 219 -15.58 4.75 -5.34
C GLU A 219 -16.36 5.76 -4.47
N VAL A 220 -15.86 6.05 -3.26
CA VAL A 220 -16.49 7.00 -2.31
C VAL A 220 -15.59 8.18 -1.96
N LEU A 221 -14.38 8.25 -2.52
CA LEU A 221 -13.40 9.30 -2.22
C LEU A 221 -13.97 10.71 -2.41
N GLY A 222 -14.71 10.95 -3.50
CA GLY A 222 -15.32 12.25 -3.78
C GLY A 222 -16.28 12.74 -2.70
N HIS A 223 -16.91 11.85 -1.91
CA HIS A 223 -17.77 12.27 -0.78
C HIS A 223 -16.98 12.72 0.45
N TYR A 224 -15.70 12.39 0.52
CA TYR A 224 -14.85 12.59 1.69
C TYR A 224 -13.62 13.47 1.40
N ILE A 225 -13.52 14.03 0.19
CA ILE A 225 -12.36 14.80 -0.25
C ILE A 225 -12.13 16.04 0.63
N ASP A 226 -13.17 16.84 0.89
CA ASP A 226 -13.12 18.01 1.77
C ASP A 226 -12.61 17.67 3.19
N SER A 227 -13.00 16.50 3.69
CA SER A 227 -12.57 16.02 5.01
C SER A 227 -11.08 15.65 5.01
N LEU A 228 -10.60 15.01 3.93
CA LEU A 228 -9.19 14.68 3.76
C LEU A 228 -8.34 15.93 3.53
N GLU A 229 -8.81 16.92 2.78
CA GLU A 229 -8.13 18.21 2.60
C GLU A 229 -8.00 18.97 3.92
N THR A 230 -9.06 18.97 4.73
CA THR A 230 -9.02 19.53 6.09
C THR A 230 -7.94 18.84 6.93
N ILE A 231 -7.90 17.51 6.92
CA ILE A 231 -6.89 16.73 7.65
C ILE A 231 -5.49 16.98 7.10
N ALA A 232 -5.34 17.12 5.78
CA ALA A 232 -4.07 17.45 5.16
C ALA A 232 -3.55 18.80 5.67
N GLY A 233 -4.41 19.82 5.76
CA GLY A 233 -4.07 21.11 6.35
C GLY A 233 -3.64 21.01 7.82
N GLU A 234 -4.40 20.25 8.63
CA GLU A 234 -4.05 19.99 10.03
C GLU A 234 -2.70 19.26 10.17
N PHE A 235 -2.42 18.30 9.30
CA PHE A 235 -1.14 17.59 9.28
C PHE A 235 0.03 18.47 8.85
N ILE A 236 -0.15 19.34 7.86
CA ILE A 236 0.88 20.31 7.46
C ILE A 236 1.18 21.26 8.63
N GLN A 237 0.15 21.74 9.33
CA GLN A 237 0.32 22.57 10.53
C GLN A 237 1.09 21.83 11.63
N LYS A 238 0.83 20.53 11.79
CA LYS A 238 1.41 19.70 12.86
C LYS A 238 2.84 19.21 12.56
N PHE A 239 3.12 18.82 11.32
CA PHE A 239 4.36 18.12 10.95
C PHE A 239 5.33 18.95 10.09
N GLY A 240 4.93 20.16 9.71
CA GLY A 240 5.74 21.08 8.91
C GLY A 240 5.32 21.11 7.44
N LYS A 241 5.75 22.18 6.75
CA LYS A 241 5.43 22.42 5.33
C LYS A 241 6.01 21.34 4.42
N GLU A 242 7.09 20.68 4.82
CA GLU A 242 7.72 19.59 4.08
C GLU A 242 6.79 18.37 3.96
N PHE A 243 5.74 18.29 4.79
CA PHE A 243 4.75 17.23 4.70
C PHE A 243 3.76 17.43 3.54
N THR A 244 3.68 18.64 2.98
CA THR A 244 2.78 18.99 1.87
C THR A 244 3.03 18.12 0.65
N GLU A 245 4.30 17.90 0.29
CA GLU A 245 4.65 17.06 -0.86
C GLU A 245 4.17 15.62 -0.69
N GLU A 246 4.33 15.07 0.52
CA GLU A 246 3.92 13.70 0.83
C GLU A 246 2.40 13.52 0.71
N LEU A 247 1.63 14.53 1.11
CA LEU A 247 0.17 14.54 1.03
C LEU A 247 -0.32 14.82 -0.39
N ALA A 248 0.34 15.73 -1.12
CA ALA A 248 0.04 15.99 -2.53
C ALA A 248 0.23 14.73 -3.38
N LEU A 249 1.32 13.99 -3.17
CA LEU A 249 1.54 12.71 -3.84
C LEU A 249 0.45 11.69 -3.47
N ALA A 250 0.01 11.64 -2.21
CA ALA A 250 -1.07 10.74 -1.79
C ALA A 250 -2.40 11.07 -2.47
N PHE A 251 -2.75 12.35 -2.61
CA PHE A 251 -3.92 12.79 -3.38
C PHE A 251 -3.79 12.43 -4.86
N ALA A 252 -2.66 12.75 -5.48
CA ALA A 252 -2.43 12.48 -6.90
C ALA A 252 -2.55 10.98 -7.22
N LEU A 253 -1.90 10.12 -6.43
CA LEU A 253 -2.02 8.66 -6.57
C LEU A 253 -3.45 8.14 -6.32
N SER A 254 -4.24 8.86 -5.53
CA SER A 254 -5.64 8.54 -5.30
C SER A 254 -6.56 9.01 -6.44
N GLY A 255 -6.03 9.68 -7.46
CA GLY A 255 -6.79 10.26 -8.58
C GLY A 255 -7.27 11.69 -8.33
N GLU A 256 -6.96 12.28 -7.18
CA GLU A 256 -7.40 13.61 -6.77
C GLU A 256 -6.39 14.68 -7.22
N GLY A 257 -6.32 14.87 -8.54
CA GLY A 257 -5.38 15.79 -9.18
C GLY A 257 -5.52 17.24 -8.69
N VAL A 258 -6.76 17.72 -8.53
CA VAL A 258 -7.05 19.10 -8.09
C VAL A 258 -6.48 19.35 -6.69
N SER A 259 -6.86 18.52 -5.71
CA SER A 259 -6.36 18.64 -4.33
C SER A 259 -4.84 18.52 -4.24
N ALA A 260 -4.23 17.65 -5.05
CA ALA A 260 -2.79 17.54 -5.15
C ALA A 260 -2.14 18.85 -5.64
N VAL A 261 -2.63 19.40 -6.76
CA VAL A 261 -2.12 20.62 -7.37
C VAL A 261 -2.28 21.82 -6.42
N GLU A 262 -3.42 21.95 -5.75
CA GLU A 262 -3.66 23.02 -4.78
C GLU A 262 -2.71 22.98 -3.58
N LEU A 263 -2.30 21.79 -3.14
CA LEU A 263 -1.26 21.67 -2.11
C LEU A 263 0.11 22.07 -2.63
N ILE A 264 0.48 21.65 -3.85
CA ILE A 264 1.79 21.94 -4.44
C ILE A 264 1.99 23.44 -4.65
N ARG A 265 0.95 24.17 -5.09
CA ARG A 265 0.99 25.64 -5.28
C ARG A 265 1.29 26.42 -4.00
N LYS A 266 1.13 25.81 -2.81
CA LYS A 266 1.47 26.44 -1.52
C LYS A 266 2.96 26.35 -1.17
N LEU A 267 3.74 25.61 -1.97
CA LEU A 267 5.18 25.43 -1.80
C LEU A 267 5.96 26.49 -2.59
N GLU A 268 7.12 26.88 -2.06
CA GLU A 268 8.02 27.82 -2.75
C GLU A 268 8.70 27.18 -3.97
N ASN A 269 8.87 25.86 -3.97
CA ASN A 269 9.45 25.07 -5.05
C ASN A 269 8.40 24.27 -5.83
N SER A 270 7.21 24.85 -6.06
CA SER A 270 6.07 24.21 -6.73
C SER A 270 6.45 23.52 -8.05
N ASP A 271 7.22 24.20 -8.89
CA ASP A 271 7.62 23.72 -10.22
C ASP A 271 8.40 22.40 -10.17
N GLU A 272 9.37 22.30 -9.26
CA GLU A 272 10.15 21.08 -9.04
C GLU A 272 9.26 19.94 -8.54
N VAL A 273 8.34 20.26 -7.64
CA VAL A 273 7.43 19.28 -7.04
C VAL A 273 6.39 18.77 -8.05
N PHE A 274 5.85 19.64 -8.91
CA PHE A 274 4.96 19.24 -10.00
C PHE A 274 5.63 18.24 -10.93
N VAL A 275 6.84 18.55 -11.39
CA VAL A 275 7.62 17.67 -12.27
C VAL A 275 7.92 16.34 -11.59
N LYS A 276 8.37 16.38 -10.33
CA LYS A 276 8.69 15.18 -9.56
C LYS A 276 7.48 14.26 -9.40
N ILE A 277 6.33 14.80 -9.01
CA ILE A 277 5.09 14.03 -8.85
C ILE A 277 4.64 13.49 -10.21
N ALA A 278 4.63 14.29 -11.27
CA ALA A 278 4.21 13.82 -12.59
C ALA A 278 5.07 12.64 -13.11
N LEU A 279 6.38 12.68 -12.91
CA LEU A 279 7.28 11.58 -13.25
C LEU A 279 7.03 10.34 -12.38
N GLU A 280 6.80 10.53 -11.08
CA GLU A 280 6.46 9.44 -10.16
C GLU A 280 5.14 8.74 -10.57
N LEU A 281 4.12 9.51 -10.97
CA LEU A 281 2.86 8.97 -11.48
C LEU A 281 3.07 8.23 -12.80
N LEU A 282 3.81 8.81 -13.75
CA LEU A 282 4.14 8.16 -15.03
C LEU A 282 4.80 6.80 -14.83
N GLU A 283 5.68 6.66 -13.84
CA GLU A 283 6.42 5.42 -13.59
C GLU A 283 5.65 4.37 -12.78
N ARG A 284 4.71 4.79 -11.90
CA ARG A 284 4.07 3.90 -10.92
C ARG A 284 2.60 3.61 -11.19
N ASP A 285 1.86 4.58 -11.70
CA ASP A 285 0.42 4.52 -11.89
C ASP A 285 0.01 5.57 -12.95
N HIS A 286 0.20 5.25 -14.23
CA HIS A 286 -0.05 6.21 -15.32
C HIS A 286 -1.54 6.57 -15.46
N ASP A 287 -2.47 5.76 -14.94
CA ASP A 287 -3.92 5.96 -15.08
C ASP A 287 -4.39 7.23 -14.34
N VAL A 288 -3.66 7.66 -13.31
CA VAL A 288 -4.00 8.88 -12.54
C VAL A 288 -3.29 10.14 -13.05
N LEU A 289 -2.27 9.99 -13.89
CA LEU A 289 -1.51 11.13 -14.43
C LEU A 289 -2.39 12.08 -15.28
N PRO A 290 -3.34 11.61 -16.13
CA PRO A 290 -4.24 12.49 -16.86
C PRO A 290 -5.03 13.45 -15.97
N ALA A 291 -5.55 12.96 -14.83
CA ALA A 291 -6.31 13.79 -13.88
C ALA A 291 -5.41 14.84 -13.22
N PHE A 292 -4.17 14.48 -12.90
CA PHE A 292 -3.18 15.43 -12.38
C PHE A 292 -2.84 16.53 -13.41
N ILE A 293 -2.56 16.16 -14.66
CA ILE A 293 -2.22 17.11 -15.74
C ILE A 293 -3.41 18.02 -16.08
N ALA A 294 -4.63 17.51 -16.01
CA ALA A 294 -5.84 18.30 -16.27
C ALA A 294 -6.11 19.37 -15.19
N ALA A 295 -5.52 19.24 -14.00
CA ALA A 295 -5.66 20.22 -12.91
C ALA A 295 -4.62 21.35 -12.94
N LEU A 296 -3.57 21.21 -13.75
CA LEU A 296 -2.52 22.21 -13.93
C LEU A 296 -3.05 23.41 -14.74
N ASP A 297 -2.51 24.60 -14.47
CA ASP A 297 -2.69 25.74 -15.36
C ASP A 297 -1.80 25.60 -16.62
N GLU A 298 -1.94 26.53 -17.57
CA GLU A 298 -1.23 26.48 -18.85
C GLU A 298 0.30 26.44 -18.70
N GLY A 299 0.85 27.22 -17.76
CA GLY A 299 2.30 27.31 -17.55
C GLY A 299 2.85 26.08 -16.83
N GLU A 300 2.14 25.64 -15.80
CA GLU A 300 2.43 24.40 -15.07
C GLU A 300 2.34 23.17 -16.00
N ALA A 301 1.31 23.11 -16.85
CA ALA A 301 1.12 22.05 -17.83
C ALA A 301 2.19 22.07 -18.92
N GLU A 302 2.67 23.24 -19.35
CA GLU A 302 3.80 23.33 -20.26
C GLU A 302 5.09 22.77 -19.62
N LEU A 303 5.39 23.17 -18.40
CA LEU A 303 6.56 22.68 -17.67
C LEU A 303 6.51 21.15 -17.51
N VAL A 304 5.42 20.64 -16.95
CA VAL A 304 5.24 19.20 -16.70
C VAL A 304 5.18 18.43 -18.01
N GLY A 305 4.39 18.90 -18.97
CA GLY A 305 4.21 18.26 -20.28
C GLY A 305 5.53 18.12 -21.03
N ARG A 306 6.41 19.12 -20.97
CA ARG A 306 7.76 19.04 -21.58
C ARG A 306 8.59 17.92 -20.98
N VAL A 307 8.63 17.80 -19.65
CA VAL A 307 9.45 16.80 -18.96
C VAL A 307 8.87 15.39 -19.13
N VAL A 308 7.56 15.24 -18.98
CA VAL A 308 6.85 13.97 -19.18
C VAL A 308 7.02 13.48 -20.61
N MET A 309 6.85 14.36 -21.62
CA MET A 309 7.07 13.98 -23.02
C MET A 309 8.51 13.61 -23.33
N ASN A 310 9.50 14.30 -22.74
CA ASN A 310 10.90 13.89 -22.89
C ASN A 310 11.11 12.47 -22.37
N ARG A 311 10.56 12.16 -21.19
CA ARG A 311 10.67 10.82 -20.62
C ARG A 311 9.96 9.76 -21.46
N ILE A 312 8.79 10.07 -22.01
CA ILE A 312 8.07 9.16 -22.92
C ILE A 312 8.86 8.96 -24.22
N LEU A 313 9.48 9.99 -24.78
CA LEU A 313 10.31 9.83 -25.99
C LEU A 313 11.57 8.99 -25.76
N GLU A 314 12.13 9.02 -24.54
CA GLU A 314 13.22 8.13 -24.12
C GLU A 314 12.75 6.69 -23.91
N ARG A 315 11.51 6.53 -23.42
CA ARG A 315 10.88 5.25 -23.09
C ARG A 315 9.44 5.19 -23.61
N PRO A 316 9.25 4.92 -24.91
CA PRO A 316 7.94 5.01 -25.56
C PRO A 316 6.87 4.10 -24.93
N GLU A 317 7.27 3.03 -24.26
CA GLU A 317 6.37 2.12 -23.54
C GLU A 317 5.67 2.74 -22.32
N LEU A 318 6.16 3.88 -21.83
CA LEU A 318 5.51 4.64 -20.74
C LEU A 318 4.37 5.53 -21.25
N GLY A 319 4.35 5.83 -22.55
CA GLY A 319 3.30 6.63 -23.14
C GLY A 319 2.04 5.78 -23.36
N ASP A 320 0.90 6.30 -22.93
CA ASP A 320 -0.42 5.83 -23.35
C ASP A 320 -1.24 6.98 -23.95
N TRP A 321 -2.35 6.63 -24.59
CA TRP A 321 -3.19 7.60 -25.30
C TRP A 321 -3.84 8.63 -24.37
N GLU A 322 -4.17 8.27 -23.13
CA GLU A 322 -4.85 9.16 -22.20
C GLU A 322 -3.90 10.22 -21.67
N VAL A 323 -2.67 9.85 -21.32
CA VAL A 323 -1.59 10.75 -20.90
C VAL A 323 -1.26 11.73 -22.02
N ILE A 324 -1.04 11.24 -23.24
CA ILE A 324 -0.70 12.09 -24.39
C ILE A 324 -1.82 13.09 -24.69
N LYS A 325 -3.07 12.62 -24.65
CA LYS A 325 -4.24 13.48 -24.85
C LYS A 325 -4.41 14.50 -23.74
N ALA A 326 -4.13 14.15 -22.49
CA ALA A 326 -4.17 15.08 -21.37
C ALA A 326 -3.12 16.20 -21.55
N ILE A 327 -1.87 15.84 -21.86
CA ILE A 327 -0.80 16.80 -22.14
C ILE A 327 -1.20 17.76 -23.26
N GLY A 328 -1.63 17.23 -24.41
CA GLY A 328 -2.00 18.06 -25.56
C GLY A 328 -3.18 19.00 -25.27
N LYS A 329 -4.16 18.57 -24.46
CA LYS A 329 -5.29 19.41 -24.08
C LYS A 329 -4.94 20.51 -23.08
N SER A 330 -3.93 20.29 -22.24
CA SER A 330 -3.56 21.22 -21.17
C SER A 330 -2.55 22.28 -21.60
N THR A 331 -2.03 22.26 -22.83
CA THR A 331 -1.05 23.26 -23.31
C THR A 331 -1.21 23.62 -24.79
N PRO A 332 -1.11 24.91 -25.17
CA PRO A 332 -1.01 25.33 -26.56
C PRO A 332 0.43 25.29 -27.10
N SER A 333 1.42 24.90 -26.30
CA SER A 333 2.84 24.94 -26.68
C SER A 333 3.15 24.04 -27.88
N GLU A 334 3.50 24.67 -29.01
CA GLU A 334 3.84 23.96 -30.25
C GLU A 334 5.07 23.05 -30.09
N GLU A 335 5.97 23.36 -29.16
CA GLU A 335 7.11 22.50 -28.83
C GLU A 335 6.63 21.15 -28.27
N ILE A 336 5.63 21.16 -27.39
CA ILE A 336 5.05 19.95 -26.81
C ILE A 336 4.25 19.19 -27.86
N TRP A 337 3.47 19.89 -28.69
CA TRP A 337 2.77 19.27 -29.82
C TRP A 337 3.73 18.58 -30.80
N ALA A 338 4.88 19.19 -31.09
CA ALA A 338 5.93 18.56 -31.89
C ALA A 338 6.48 17.28 -31.23
N LYS A 339 6.65 17.28 -29.89
CA LYS A 339 7.05 16.07 -29.14
C LYS A 339 5.97 14.98 -29.19
N ILE A 340 4.68 15.35 -29.09
CA ILE A 340 3.57 14.41 -29.24
C ILE A 340 3.55 13.79 -30.64
N ALA A 341 3.72 14.61 -31.68
CA ALA A 341 3.80 14.11 -33.05
C ALA A 341 4.97 13.14 -33.24
N ARG A 342 6.12 13.44 -32.64
CA ARG A 342 7.28 12.55 -32.65
C ARG A 342 7.01 11.23 -31.93
N TYR A 343 6.30 11.26 -30.79
CA TYR A 343 5.85 10.04 -30.12
C TYR A 343 4.93 9.21 -31.02
N TYR A 344 3.97 9.84 -31.70
CA TYR A 344 3.12 9.14 -32.68
C TYR A 344 3.93 8.47 -33.80
N VAL A 345 4.98 9.14 -34.31
CA VAL A 345 5.90 8.50 -35.27
C VAL A 345 6.57 7.26 -34.67
N LEU A 346 7.02 7.32 -33.42
CA LEU A 346 7.69 6.18 -32.76
C LEU A 346 6.77 4.98 -32.56
N VAL A 347 5.47 5.20 -32.33
CA VAL A 347 4.48 4.12 -32.13
C VAL A 347 3.73 3.75 -33.42
N GLY A 348 4.09 4.33 -34.57
CA GLY A 348 3.52 4.01 -35.89
C GLY A 348 2.22 4.76 -36.24
N GLU A 349 1.77 5.70 -35.42
CA GLU A 349 0.57 6.52 -35.63
C GLU A 349 0.84 7.71 -36.58
N LEU A 350 1.33 7.41 -37.79
CA LEU A 350 1.85 8.40 -38.74
C LEU A 350 0.81 9.43 -39.19
N GLU A 351 -0.45 9.04 -39.29
CA GLU A 351 -1.56 9.95 -39.67
C GLU A 351 -1.81 11.01 -38.61
N GLY A 352 -1.77 10.63 -37.34
CA GLY A 352 -1.85 11.57 -36.22
C GLY A 352 -0.66 12.54 -36.24
N ALA A 353 0.55 12.03 -36.50
CA ALA A 353 1.76 12.84 -36.54
C ALA A 353 1.71 13.88 -37.69
N MET A 354 1.29 13.48 -38.88
CA MET A 354 1.09 14.39 -40.03
C MET A 354 0.05 15.46 -39.71
N LYS A 355 -1.08 15.06 -39.09
CA LYS A 355 -2.13 16.01 -38.71
C LYS A 355 -1.59 17.07 -37.75
N ILE A 356 -0.86 16.67 -36.71
CA ILE A 356 -0.25 17.63 -35.78
C ILE A 356 0.74 18.52 -36.54
N GLY A 357 1.69 17.95 -37.30
CA GLY A 357 2.69 18.73 -38.01
C GLY A 357 2.08 19.77 -38.95
N SER A 358 0.99 19.44 -39.67
CA SER A 358 0.28 20.36 -40.56
C SER A 358 -0.35 21.56 -39.83
N THR A 359 -0.67 21.41 -38.54
CA THR A 359 -1.28 22.45 -37.72
C THR A 359 -0.27 23.36 -37.02
N LEU A 360 0.99 22.95 -36.88
CA LEU A 360 2.06 23.73 -36.26
C LEU A 360 2.36 24.98 -37.07
N ARG A 361 2.39 26.16 -36.46
CA ARG A 361 2.65 27.45 -37.13
C ARG A 361 4.14 27.73 -37.25
N ASP A 362 4.94 27.33 -36.26
CA ASP A 362 6.40 27.41 -36.31
C ASP A 362 6.92 26.51 -37.45
N SER A 363 7.51 27.15 -38.46
CA SER A 363 7.99 26.49 -39.67
C SER A 363 9.13 25.50 -39.40
N ARG A 364 9.94 25.75 -38.37
CA ARG A 364 11.05 24.88 -37.96
C ARG A 364 10.49 23.64 -37.27
N LEU A 365 9.58 23.79 -36.31
CA LEU A 365 8.95 22.65 -35.63
C LEU A 365 8.16 21.79 -36.62
N ARG A 366 7.38 22.42 -37.52
CA ARG A 366 6.70 21.72 -38.61
C ARG A 366 7.67 20.90 -39.46
N SER A 367 8.77 21.52 -39.89
CA SER A 367 9.79 20.86 -40.72
C SER A 367 10.42 19.66 -40.01
N ILE A 368 10.68 19.77 -38.69
CA ILE A 368 11.21 18.67 -37.88
C ILE A 368 10.22 17.50 -37.83
N VAL A 369 8.95 17.77 -37.50
CA VAL A 369 7.91 16.72 -37.42
C VAL A 369 7.71 16.04 -38.77
N MET A 370 7.60 16.81 -39.85
CA MET A 370 7.40 16.27 -41.20
C MET A 370 8.61 15.47 -41.69
N ALA A 371 9.82 15.89 -41.32
CA ALA A 371 11.03 15.11 -41.61
C ALA A 371 11.04 13.77 -40.85
N ASP A 372 10.67 13.76 -39.56
CA ASP A 372 10.56 12.52 -38.77
C ASP A 372 9.53 11.54 -39.37
N VAL A 373 8.36 12.05 -39.79
CA VAL A 373 7.32 11.27 -40.47
C VAL A 373 7.83 10.69 -41.79
N ALA A 374 8.40 11.53 -42.66
CA ALA A 374 8.92 11.11 -43.96
C ALA A 374 9.98 10.03 -43.79
N HIS A 375 10.91 10.19 -42.84
CA HIS A 375 11.95 9.20 -42.57
C HIS A 375 11.37 7.84 -42.15
N HIS A 376 10.30 7.85 -41.34
CA HIS A 376 9.63 6.62 -40.92
C HIS A 376 8.91 5.93 -42.08
N LEU A 377 8.15 6.69 -42.89
CA LEU A 377 7.48 6.18 -44.09
C LEU A 377 8.46 5.55 -45.08
N VAL A 378 9.65 6.14 -45.26
CA VAL A 378 10.71 5.56 -46.09
C VAL A 378 11.20 4.22 -45.53
N LYS A 379 11.33 4.09 -44.20
CA LYS A 379 11.75 2.83 -43.57
C LYS A 379 10.69 1.74 -43.73
N ASP A 380 9.43 2.11 -43.66
CA ASP A 380 8.30 1.21 -43.88
C ASP A 380 8.04 0.90 -45.37
N GLY A 381 8.74 1.64 -46.26
CA GLY A 381 8.68 1.45 -47.69
C GLY A 381 7.53 2.17 -48.39
N ASP A 382 6.83 3.05 -47.69
CA ASP A 382 5.75 3.91 -48.20
C ASP A 382 6.32 5.20 -48.81
N VAL A 383 6.96 5.03 -49.97
CA VAL A 383 7.71 6.10 -50.65
C VAL A 383 6.82 7.26 -51.07
N GLU A 384 5.59 6.98 -51.52
CA GLU A 384 4.68 8.03 -52.01
C GLU A 384 4.31 9.00 -50.89
N ARG A 385 3.84 8.49 -49.74
CA ARG A 385 3.53 9.33 -48.58
C ARG A 385 4.79 9.97 -47.98
N ALA A 386 5.95 9.32 -48.09
CA ALA A 386 7.20 9.93 -47.67
C ALA A 386 7.55 11.20 -48.47
N ILE A 387 7.30 11.19 -49.79
CA ILE A 387 7.48 12.36 -50.65
C ILE A 387 6.53 13.47 -50.21
N ASP A 388 5.25 13.16 -50.00
CA ASP A 388 4.25 14.15 -49.56
C ASP A 388 4.65 14.83 -48.24
N ALA A 389 5.08 14.03 -47.25
CA ALA A 389 5.56 14.57 -45.98
C ALA A 389 6.83 15.42 -46.16
N ALA A 390 7.77 15.01 -47.03
CA ALA A 390 8.99 15.77 -47.28
C ALA A 390 8.74 17.10 -48.01
N LEU A 391 7.69 17.19 -48.83
CA LEU A 391 7.31 18.45 -49.50
C LEU A 391 6.79 19.51 -48.51
N GLU A 392 6.28 19.09 -47.35
CA GLU A 392 5.88 20.02 -46.27
C GLU A 392 7.06 20.56 -45.43
N VAL A 393 8.28 20.05 -45.66
CA VAL A 393 9.51 20.51 -44.99
C VAL A 393 10.00 21.82 -45.62
N ARG A 394 9.88 22.93 -44.89
CA ARG A 394 10.22 24.28 -45.39
C ARG A 394 11.61 24.77 -45.00
N ASP A 395 12.25 24.18 -43.99
CA ASP A 395 13.65 24.49 -43.68
C ASP A 395 14.57 23.86 -44.75
N PRO A 396 15.32 24.68 -45.53
CA PRO A 396 16.11 24.22 -46.67
C PRO A 396 17.17 23.16 -46.35
N ARG A 397 17.64 23.13 -45.10
CA ARG A 397 18.66 22.16 -44.66
C ARG A 397 18.08 20.76 -44.54
N PHE A 398 16.84 20.65 -44.07
CA PHE A 398 16.15 19.37 -43.92
C PHE A 398 15.62 18.89 -45.27
N SER A 399 15.05 19.78 -46.09
CA SER A 399 14.39 19.39 -47.35
C SER A 399 15.37 18.77 -48.36
N SER A 400 16.55 19.34 -48.54
CA SER A 400 17.49 18.91 -49.59
C SER A 400 18.06 17.51 -49.32
N ILE A 401 18.39 17.20 -48.07
CA ILE A 401 18.96 15.90 -47.67
C ILE A 401 17.87 14.83 -47.68
N LEU A 402 16.71 15.14 -47.08
CA LEU A 402 15.59 14.21 -46.95
C LEU A 402 15.03 13.81 -48.32
N VAL A 403 14.83 14.78 -49.23
CA VAL A 403 14.36 14.51 -50.59
C VAL A 403 15.36 13.64 -51.36
N SER A 404 16.67 13.88 -51.22
CA SER A 404 17.70 13.04 -51.82
C SER A 404 17.63 11.59 -51.33
N GLU A 405 17.50 11.40 -50.01
CA GLU A 405 17.40 10.06 -49.41
C GLU A 405 16.13 9.32 -49.83
N ILE A 406 14.98 10.01 -49.87
CA ILE A 406 13.70 9.46 -50.34
C ILE A 406 13.81 9.05 -51.81
N LEU A 407 14.37 9.89 -52.67
CA LEU A 407 14.49 9.62 -54.11
C LEU A 407 15.43 8.43 -54.40
N ILE A 408 16.52 8.28 -53.65
CA ILE A 408 17.41 7.12 -53.76
C ILE A 408 16.65 5.84 -53.38
N LYS A 409 15.92 5.86 -52.26
CA LYS A 409 15.17 4.69 -51.78
C LYS A 409 14.00 4.33 -52.69
N ALA A 410 13.33 5.34 -53.26
CA ALA A 410 12.31 5.18 -54.30
C ALA A 410 12.87 4.44 -55.52
N LEU A 411 14.05 4.86 -55.98
CA LEU A 411 14.74 4.23 -57.10
C LEU A 411 15.14 2.78 -56.77
N GLU A 412 15.66 2.54 -55.56
CA GLU A 412 16.03 1.20 -55.08
C GLU A 412 14.84 0.23 -54.98
N GLN A 413 13.65 0.71 -54.63
CA GLN A 413 12.43 -0.12 -54.63
C GLN A 413 11.91 -0.44 -56.04
N GLU A 414 12.08 0.48 -56.99
CA GLU A 414 11.51 0.35 -58.33
C GLU A 414 12.42 -0.43 -59.30
N LEU A 415 13.73 -0.44 -59.05
CA LEU A 415 14.73 -1.22 -59.81
C LEU A 415 14.43 -2.74 -59.81
N PRO A 416 14.16 -3.43 -58.68
CA PRO A 416 13.81 -4.84 -58.64
C PRO A 416 12.49 -5.17 -59.37
N ARG A 417 11.48 -4.28 -59.31
CA ARG A 417 10.21 -4.44 -60.04
C ARG A 417 10.43 -4.42 -61.54
N ARG A 418 11.29 -3.51 -62.03
CA ARG A 418 11.68 -3.45 -63.45
C ARG A 418 12.54 -4.64 -63.88
N VAL A 419 13.47 -5.12 -63.05
CA VAL A 419 14.30 -6.30 -63.38
C VAL A 419 13.47 -7.60 -63.42
N LYS A 420 12.45 -7.77 -62.56
CA LYS A 420 11.50 -8.91 -62.66
C LYS A 420 10.62 -8.83 -63.91
N GLN A 421 10.11 -7.65 -64.27
CA GLN A 421 9.38 -7.47 -65.53
C GLN A 421 10.26 -7.74 -66.76
N TRP A 422 11.55 -7.40 -66.70
CA TRP A 422 12.49 -7.63 -67.79
C TRP A 422 12.93 -9.10 -67.94
N ASN A 423 13.06 -9.83 -66.83
CA ASN A 423 13.36 -11.27 -66.85
C ASN A 423 12.15 -12.16 -67.17
N GLY A 424 10.92 -11.61 -67.16
CA GLY A 424 9.71 -12.29 -67.67
C GLY A 424 9.43 -12.04 -69.16
N SER A 425 10.28 -11.26 -69.85
CA SER A 425 10.11 -10.89 -71.25
C SER A 425 11.28 -11.32 -72.15
N ARG A 426 12.07 -12.32 -71.72
CA ARG A 426 12.98 -13.07 -72.58
C ARG A 426 12.51 -14.53 -72.70
N HIS A 427 11.99 -14.83 -73.89
CA HIS A 427 11.76 -16.11 -74.59
C HIS A 427 11.71 -17.42 -73.81
#